data_AF-A0A0D1C9Q9-F1
#
_entry.id   AF-A0A0D1C9Q9-F1
#
_cell.length_a   1.000
_cell.length_b   1.000
_cell.length_c   1.000
_cell.angle_alpha   90.00
_cell.angle_beta   90.00
_cell.angle_gamma   90.00
#
_symmetry.space_group_name_H-M   'P 1'
#
loop_
_entity.id
_entity.type
_entity.pdbx_description
1 polymer ?
#
loop_
_entity_poly.entity_id
_entity_poly.type
_entity_poly.pdbx_seq_one_letter_code
_entity_poly.pdbx_strand_id
1 'polypeptide(L)'
;MAASMEPGYLLSGRYRIGALVGRGSQSGVYKAFDELLQRDVAVKLFRDDPGNLDHVRRQGEEARILAGMSHHALVTLLDAGADLSDPRHRRTYLVMELVRGPDLRQRAAQGPLSAAHLALIGHDLADGLAYIHHHGIVHRDVKPANILLVDYNNDDRRPRAKLSDFGVAMILGEGQRSGPAESSGTPQYLSPEQAASEPVGPPSDVYSLGLVLLEGLTGKPVYPGAPIASAMARLLRDPHIPEAVAPKWAALLTSMLSREPGDRPGARDVSLALRQEVISAAGRRRGSSPASSGTPAPGTRDAGTVAEAPPSDVSAANEEARMRAVERYRILDTPPDGTFDRIVALAARMFSVPVAIVSVVDHDRIWFKAHHGTDVGEIGRDPGLCASAILQDDVWVVPDAVTDPRTLANPLVAGEFGLQFYAGVPLRTPDGYNLGTFCILDRKPREFTAEDSRTLEDLAAIVMNDLELRLQSRSAVAAGR
;
A
#
# COMPACT_ATOMS: atom_id res chain seq x y z
N MET A 1 -3.94 -23.75 -31.30
CA MET A 1 -2.84 -23.78 -30.33
C MET A 1 -2.35 -22.34 -30.15
N ALA A 2 -2.20 -21.85 -28.92
CA ALA A 2 -1.66 -20.49 -28.71
C ALA A 2 -0.25 -20.42 -29.31
N ALA A 3 -0.02 -19.49 -30.25
CA ALA A 3 1.32 -19.24 -30.76
C ALA A 3 2.18 -18.74 -29.59
N SER A 4 2.98 -19.62 -28.99
CA SER A 4 4.02 -19.20 -28.06
C SER A 4 5.01 -18.35 -28.82
N MET A 5 5.27 -17.11 -28.38
CA MET A 5 6.41 -16.36 -28.89
C MET A 5 7.69 -17.09 -28.49
N GLU A 6 8.57 -17.29 -29.47
CA GLU A 6 9.88 -17.89 -29.26
C GLU A 6 10.75 -16.97 -28.38
N PRO A 7 11.48 -17.52 -27.40
CA PRO A 7 12.47 -16.76 -26.64
C PRO A 7 13.46 -16.06 -27.59
N GLY A 8 13.74 -14.79 -27.33
CA GLY A 8 14.59 -13.94 -28.16
C GLY A 8 13.84 -13.07 -29.17
N TYR A 9 12.53 -13.26 -29.35
CA TYR A 9 11.72 -12.38 -30.20
C TYR A 9 11.73 -10.93 -29.68
N LEU A 10 11.96 -9.95 -30.56
CA LEU A 10 12.02 -8.53 -30.21
C LEU A 10 10.68 -7.84 -30.53
N LEU A 11 9.81 -7.76 -29.53
CA LEU A 11 8.50 -7.15 -29.63
C LEU A 11 8.60 -5.63 -29.77
N SER A 12 7.94 -5.09 -30.81
CA SER A 12 7.97 -3.66 -31.19
C SER A 12 9.38 -3.06 -31.30
N GLY A 13 10.40 -3.87 -31.60
CA GLY A 13 11.78 -3.41 -31.67
C GLY A 13 12.41 -3.04 -30.32
N ARG A 14 11.75 -3.31 -29.19
CA ARG A 14 12.18 -2.85 -27.85
C ARG A 14 12.20 -3.94 -26.78
N TYR A 15 11.20 -4.81 -26.75
CA TYR A 15 11.04 -5.76 -25.64
C TYR A 15 11.47 -7.16 -26.09
N ARG A 16 12.63 -7.62 -25.61
CA ARG A 16 13.13 -8.95 -25.93
C ARG A 16 12.42 -9.99 -25.06
N ILE A 17 11.54 -10.79 -25.68
CA ILE A 17 10.73 -11.80 -25.01
C ILE A 17 11.62 -12.95 -24.52
N GLY A 18 11.44 -13.35 -23.26
CA GLY A 18 12.14 -14.45 -22.63
C GLY A 18 11.18 -15.57 -22.23
N ALA A 19 11.37 -16.11 -21.02
CA ALA A 19 10.59 -17.23 -20.53
C ALA A 19 9.11 -16.88 -20.28
N LEU A 20 8.22 -17.83 -20.57
CA LEU A 20 6.82 -17.74 -20.21
C LEU A 20 6.67 -17.86 -18.68
N VAL A 21 6.06 -16.86 -18.07
CA VAL A 21 5.80 -16.79 -16.61
C VAL A 21 4.42 -17.38 -16.28
N GLY A 22 3.41 -17.12 -17.11
CA GLY A 22 2.06 -17.59 -16.88
C GLY A 22 1.22 -17.69 -18.16
N ARG A 23 0.30 -18.65 -18.21
CA ARG A 23 -0.66 -18.81 -19.31
C ARG A 23 -2.08 -18.64 -18.78
N GLY A 24 -2.80 -17.70 -19.38
CA GLY A 24 -4.25 -17.58 -19.29
C GLY A 24 -4.93 -18.20 -20.51
N SER A 25 -6.27 -18.22 -20.53
CA SER A 25 -7.00 -18.78 -21.66
C SER A 25 -6.93 -17.89 -22.92
N GLN A 26 -6.84 -16.56 -22.75
CA GLN A 26 -6.78 -15.57 -23.83
C GLN A 26 -5.47 -14.76 -23.88
N SER A 27 -4.52 -15.02 -22.97
CA SER A 27 -3.25 -14.29 -22.91
C SER A 27 -2.09 -15.13 -22.39
N GLY A 28 -0.85 -14.73 -22.69
CA GLY A 28 0.37 -15.26 -22.09
C GLY A 28 1.19 -14.15 -21.46
N VAL A 29 1.71 -14.36 -20.26
CA VAL A 29 2.62 -13.44 -19.57
C VAL A 29 4.04 -13.96 -19.69
N TYR A 30 4.92 -13.14 -20.22
CA TYR A 30 6.33 -13.46 -20.48
C TYR A 30 7.23 -12.54 -19.67
N LYS A 31 8.32 -13.07 -19.14
CA LYS A 31 9.46 -12.24 -18.74
C LYS A 31 10.06 -11.68 -20.02
N ALA A 32 10.35 -10.38 -20.05
CA ALA A 32 11.05 -9.75 -21.15
C ALA A 32 12.10 -8.77 -20.64
N PHE A 33 13.04 -8.41 -21.50
CA PHE A 33 14.03 -7.36 -21.23
C PHE A 33 13.70 -6.13 -22.07
N ASP A 34 13.53 -4.98 -21.43
CA ASP A 34 13.39 -3.69 -22.10
C ASP A 34 14.77 -3.21 -22.54
N GLU A 35 15.07 -3.30 -23.84
CA GLU A 35 16.38 -2.92 -24.41
C GLU A 35 16.67 -1.43 -24.27
N LEU A 36 15.64 -0.58 -24.18
CA LEU A 36 15.82 0.86 -24.08
C LEU A 36 16.17 1.28 -22.65
N LEU A 37 15.39 0.79 -21.68
CA LEU A 37 15.57 1.13 -20.25
C LEU A 37 16.47 0.14 -19.49
N GLN A 38 16.96 -0.91 -20.17
CA GLN A 38 17.87 -1.93 -19.63
C GLN A 38 17.36 -2.57 -18.33
N ARG A 39 16.11 -3.02 -18.33
CA ARG A 39 15.46 -3.63 -17.15
C ARG A 39 14.58 -4.83 -17.51
N ASP A 40 14.43 -5.73 -16.55
CA ASP A 40 13.46 -6.82 -16.61
C ASP A 40 12.03 -6.28 -16.46
N VAL A 41 11.11 -6.75 -17.32
CA VAL A 41 9.68 -6.42 -17.31
C VAL A 41 8.83 -7.67 -17.52
N ALA A 42 7.54 -7.58 -17.17
CA ALA A 42 6.55 -8.58 -17.53
C ALA A 42 5.75 -8.08 -18.73
N VAL A 43 5.64 -8.90 -19.78
CA VAL A 43 4.85 -8.58 -20.98
C VAL A 43 3.68 -9.54 -21.08
N LYS A 44 2.47 -9.01 -20.93
CA LYS A 44 1.22 -9.75 -21.16
C LYS A 44 0.80 -9.57 -22.61
N LEU A 45 0.86 -10.66 -23.37
CA LEU A 45 0.46 -10.74 -24.77
C LEU A 45 -0.94 -11.34 -24.86
N PHE A 46 -1.84 -10.63 -25.52
CA PHE A 46 -3.20 -11.10 -25.79
C PHE A 46 -3.25 -11.81 -27.14
N ARG A 47 -4.16 -12.78 -27.28
CA ARG A 47 -4.41 -13.45 -28.56
C ARG A 47 -5.07 -12.47 -29.54
N ASP A 48 -4.89 -12.75 -30.84
CA ASP A 48 -5.51 -12.03 -31.96
C ASP A 48 -6.94 -11.58 -31.65
N ASP A 49 -7.19 -10.28 -31.72
CA ASP A 49 -8.54 -9.74 -31.87
C ASP A 49 -8.68 -9.22 -33.31
N PRO A 50 -9.49 -9.89 -34.16
CA PRO A 50 -9.79 -9.43 -35.52
C PRO A 50 -10.62 -8.12 -35.57
N GLY A 51 -10.97 -7.51 -34.43
CA GLY A 51 -11.93 -6.41 -34.33
C GLY A 51 -11.34 -5.00 -34.42
N ASN A 52 -11.52 -4.37 -35.59
CA ASN A 52 -11.79 -2.95 -35.84
C ASN A 52 -10.81 -1.86 -35.31
N LEU A 53 -10.36 -0.97 -36.21
CA LEU A 53 -9.39 0.11 -35.95
C LEU A 53 -9.83 1.14 -34.89
N ASP A 54 -11.14 1.25 -34.63
CA ASP A 54 -11.71 2.12 -33.58
C ASP A 54 -11.51 1.60 -32.15
N HIS A 55 -11.19 0.31 -31.99
CA HIS A 55 -10.90 -0.29 -30.69
C HIS A 55 -9.57 0.24 -30.15
N VAL A 56 -8.51 0.18 -30.97
CA VAL A 56 -7.13 0.58 -30.62
C VAL A 56 -7.01 1.99 -30.06
N ARG A 57 -7.82 2.95 -30.55
CA ARG A 57 -7.81 4.34 -30.03
C ARG A 57 -8.40 4.44 -28.62
N ARG A 58 -9.52 3.77 -28.33
CA ARG A 58 -10.12 3.72 -27.00
C ARG A 58 -9.24 2.97 -26.01
N GLN A 59 -8.62 1.87 -26.44
CA GLN A 59 -7.65 1.12 -25.65
C GLN A 59 -6.45 1.98 -25.23
N GLY A 60 -6.00 2.89 -26.10
CA GLY A 60 -4.91 3.82 -25.79
C GLY A 60 -5.26 4.86 -24.71
N GLU A 61 -6.51 5.34 -24.66
CA GLU A 61 -6.97 6.27 -23.63
C GLU A 61 -7.12 5.57 -22.27
N GLU A 62 -7.69 4.36 -22.25
CA GLU A 62 -7.86 3.56 -21.04
C GLU A 62 -6.53 3.05 -20.47
N ALA A 63 -5.60 2.64 -21.35
CA ALA A 63 -4.25 2.27 -20.95
C ALA A 63 -3.48 3.45 -20.34
N ARG A 64 -3.72 4.69 -20.78
CA ARG A 64 -3.10 5.89 -20.18
C ARG A 64 -3.62 6.18 -18.78
N ILE A 65 -4.92 5.96 -18.53
CA ILE A 65 -5.50 6.08 -17.18
C ILE A 65 -4.80 5.08 -16.26
N LEU A 66 -4.67 3.82 -16.70
CA LEU A 66 -4.05 2.76 -15.90
C LEU A 66 -2.53 2.93 -15.74
N ALA A 67 -1.82 3.45 -16.75
CA ALA A 67 -0.38 3.73 -16.68
C ALA A 67 -0.06 4.94 -15.78
N GLY A 68 -1.01 5.84 -15.57
CA GLY A 68 -0.87 6.95 -14.62
C GLY A 68 -1.06 6.52 -13.16
N MET A 69 -1.52 5.29 -12.91
CA MET A 69 -1.78 4.79 -11.57
C MET A 69 -0.50 4.19 -10.97
N SER A 70 -0.12 4.67 -9.79
CA SER A 70 0.99 4.12 -9.02
C SER A 70 0.52 3.83 -7.60
N HIS A 71 0.58 2.56 -7.21
CA HIS A 71 0.21 2.15 -5.86
C HIS A 71 1.04 0.93 -5.46
N HIS A 72 1.49 0.89 -4.21
CA HIS A 72 2.40 -0.15 -3.73
C HIS A 72 1.81 -1.57 -3.83
N ALA A 73 0.49 -1.69 -3.70
CA ALA A 73 -0.25 -2.96 -3.75
C ALA A 73 -0.82 -3.29 -5.14
N LEU A 74 -0.45 -2.54 -6.18
CA LEU A 74 -0.86 -2.80 -7.57
C LEU A 74 0.38 -3.10 -8.41
N VAL A 75 0.20 -3.93 -9.45
CA VAL A 75 1.22 -4.12 -10.48
C VAL A 75 1.20 -2.94 -11.44
N THR A 76 2.27 -2.17 -11.46
CA THR A 76 2.41 -0.97 -12.28
C THR A 76 2.39 -1.31 -13.76
N LEU A 77 1.49 -0.69 -14.52
CA LEU A 77 1.49 -0.70 -15.97
C LEU A 77 2.51 0.32 -16.48
N LEU A 78 3.53 -0.15 -17.20
CA LEU A 78 4.67 0.65 -17.66
C LEU A 78 4.47 1.16 -19.09
N ASP A 79 3.86 0.33 -19.95
CA ASP A 79 3.63 0.64 -21.35
C ASP A 79 2.49 -0.25 -21.90
N ALA A 80 1.89 0.17 -23.01
CA ALA A 80 0.88 -0.58 -23.73
C ALA A 80 1.07 -0.37 -25.23
N GLY A 81 0.90 -1.41 -26.02
CA GLY A 81 1.06 -1.29 -27.46
C GLY A 81 0.40 -2.42 -28.25
N ALA A 82 0.51 -2.29 -29.56
CA ALA A 82 0.12 -3.31 -30.50
C ALA A 82 1.31 -3.63 -31.40
N ASP A 83 1.64 -4.91 -31.50
CA ASP A 83 2.59 -5.40 -32.47
C ASP A 83 1.89 -5.62 -33.81
N LEU A 84 2.33 -4.85 -34.79
CA LEU A 84 1.85 -4.84 -36.17
C LEU A 84 2.85 -5.48 -37.13
N SER A 85 3.91 -6.13 -36.63
CA SER A 85 4.95 -6.75 -37.45
C SER A 85 4.42 -7.88 -38.35
N ASP A 86 3.35 -8.56 -37.94
CA ASP A 86 2.60 -9.50 -38.76
C ASP A 86 1.27 -8.86 -39.25
N PRO A 87 1.12 -8.57 -40.56
CA PRO A 87 -0.10 -8.01 -41.12
C PRO A 87 -1.35 -8.89 -40.94
N ARG A 88 -1.18 -10.19 -40.66
CA ARG A 88 -2.27 -11.16 -40.48
C ARG A 88 -2.62 -11.43 -39.02
N HIS A 89 -1.71 -11.10 -38.10
CA HIS A 89 -1.83 -11.43 -36.67
C HIS A 89 -1.43 -10.23 -35.81
N ARG A 90 -2.40 -9.33 -35.55
CA ARG A 90 -2.18 -8.16 -34.69
C ARG A 90 -2.24 -8.60 -33.23
N ARG A 91 -1.20 -8.27 -32.47
CA ARG A 91 -1.10 -8.68 -31.06
C ARG A 91 -1.02 -7.47 -30.16
N THR A 92 -2.02 -7.29 -29.31
CA THR A 92 -1.96 -6.28 -28.25
C THR A 92 -1.11 -6.81 -27.10
N TYR A 93 -0.32 -5.94 -26.50
CA TYR A 93 0.48 -6.25 -25.34
C TYR A 93 0.44 -5.16 -24.28
N LEU A 94 0.61 -5.58 -23.03
CA LEU A 94 0.83 -4.71 -21.88
C LEU A 94 2.18 -5.02 -21.27
N VAL A 95 2.94 -3.99 -20.98
CA VAL A 95 4.22 -4.07 -20.29
C VAL A 95 4.02 -3.60 -18.87
N MET A 96 4.40 -4.44 -17.92
CA MET A 96 4.16 -4.26 -16.50
C MET A 96 5.46 -4.43 -15.74
N GLU A 97 5.50 -3.93 -14.50
CA GLU A 97 6.58 -4.30 -13.59
C GLU A 97 6.65 -5.82 -13.42
N LEU A 98 7.87 -6.37 -13.38
CA LEU A 98 8.06 -7.78 -13.10
C LEU A 98 8.11 -7.99 -11.59
N VAL A 99 7.01 -8.46 -11.01
CA VAL A 99 6.99 -8.88 -9.60
C VAL A 99 7.71 -10.22 -9.47
N ARG A 100 8.69 -10.27 -8.56
CA ARG A 100 9.43 -11.49 -8.23
C ARG A 100 8.73 -12.16 -7.05
N GLY A 101 8.51 -13.47 -7.16
CA GLY A 101 7.83 -14.28 -6.15
C GLY A 101 6.64 -15.06 -6.71
N PRO A 102 6.07 -15.99 -5.93
CA PRO A 102 4.93 -16.80 -6.35
C PRO A 102 3.61 -16.02 -6.32
N ASP A 103 2.62 -16.49 -7.07
CA ASP A 103 1.23 -16.07 -6.86
C ASP A 103 0.65 -16.71 -5.57
N LEU A 104 -0.42 -16.13 -5.01
CA LEU A 104 -1.03 -16.60 -3.76
C LEU A 104 -1.57 -18.04 -3.90
N ARG A 105 -2.01 -18.46 -5.09
CA ARG A 105 -2.44 -19.84 -5.35
C ARG A 105 -1.26 -20.81 -5.20
N GLN A 106 -0.12 -20.50 -5.79
CA GLN A 106 1.12 -21.29 -5.68
C GLN A 106 1.59 -21.34 -4.23
N ARG A 107 1.48 -20.22 -3.48
CA ARG A 107 1.80 -20.19 -2.06
C ARG A 107 0.83 -21.03 -1.22
N ALA A 108 -0.46 -20.98 -1.51
CA ALA A 108 -1.49 -21.75 -0.79
C ALA A 108 -1.35 -23.26 -1.02
N ALA A 109 -0.87 -23.67 -2.19
CA ALA A 109 -0.57 -25.08 -2.50
C ALA A 109 0.52 -25.69 -1.61
N GLN A 110 1.37 -24.86 -0.99
CA GLN A 110 2.40 -25.29 -0.03
C GLN A 110 1.85 -25.45 1.40
N GLY A 111 0.58 -25.13 1.62
CA GLY A 111 -0.09 -25.19 2.91
C GLY A 111 -0.72 -23.84 3.32
N PRO A 112 -1.63 -23.87 4.31
CA PRO A 112 -2.38 -22.69 4.73
C PRO A 112 -1.45 -21.59 5.26
N LEU A 113 -1.90 -20.34 5.10
CA LEU A 113 -1.21 -19.17 5.62
C LEU A 113 -1.68 -18.89 7.06
N SER A 114 -0.78 -18.37 7.89
CA SER A 114 -1.20 -17.91 9.22
C SER A 114 -2.16 -16.73 9.09
N ALA A 115 -3.10 -16.62 10.02
CA ALA A 115 -4.04 -15.49 10.04
C ALA A 115 -3.33 -14.13 10.06
N ALA A 116 -2.15 -14.04 10.69
CA ALA A 116 -1.34 -12.82 10.68
C ALA A 116 -0.78 -12.49 9.30
N HIS A 117 -0.26 -13.48 8.57
CA HIS A 117 0.22 -13.27 7.20
C HIS A 117 -0.92 -12.91 6.24
N LEU A 118 -2.09 -13.56 6.39
CA LEU A 118 -3.27 -13.22 5.59
C LEU A 118 -3.83 -11.84 5.91
N ALA A 119 -3.76 -11.38 7.16
CA ALA A 119 -4.14 -10.02 7.51
C ALA A 119 -3.25 -8.98 6.80
N LEU A 120 -1.94 -9.24 6.73
CA LEU A 120 -0.98 -8.36 6.03
C LEU A 120 -1.26 -8.34 4.52
N ILE A 121 -1.43 -9.51 3.90
CA ILE A 121 -1.76 -9.63 2.47
C ILE A 121 -3.11 -8.96 2.18
N GLY A 122 -4.14 -9.27 2.98
CA GLY A 122 -5.47 -8.71 2.81
C GLY A 122 -5.51 -7.20 3.01
N HIS A 123 -4.71 -6.66 3.91
CA HIS A 123 -4.56 -5.21 4.09
C HIS A 123 -3.99 -4.57 2.82
N ASP A 124 -2.86 -5.04 2.28
CA ASP A 124 -2.28 -4.52 1.04
C ASP A 124 -3.32 -4.54 -0.10
N LEU A 125 -4.01 -5.68 -0.28
CA LEU A 125 -4.99 -5.85 -1.35
C LEU A 125 -6.21 -4.94 -1.17
N ALA A 126 -6.75 -4.83 0.04
CA ALA A 126 -7.89 -3.96 0.33
C ALA A 126 -7.52 -2.48 0.12
N ASP A 127 -6.30 -2.08 0.45
CA ASP A 127 -5.78 -0.74 0.22
C ASP A 127 -5.63 -0.44 -1.28
N GLY A 128 -5.05 -1.36 -2.05
CA GLY A 128 -4.98 -1.27 -3.51
C GLY A 128 -6.36 -1.24 -4.18
N LEU A 129 -7.32 -2.02 -3.69
CA LEU A 129 -8.70 -1.98 -4.16
C LEU A 129 -9.35 -0.62 -3.86
N ALA A 130 -9.17 -0.08 -2.65
CA ALA A 130 -9.68 1.24 -2.30
C ALA A 130 -9.13 2.33 -3.24
N TYR A 131 -7.85 2.26 -3.57
CA TYR A 131 -7.21 3.17 -4.51
C TYR A 131 -7.84 3.12 -5.92
N ILE A 132 -8.02 1.93 -6.51
CA ILE A 132 -8.65 1.84 -7.84
C ILE A 132 -10.14 2.20 -7.81
N HIS A 133 -10.85 1.89 -6.72
CA HIS A 133 -12.27 2.22 -6.54
C HIS A 133 -12.48 3.73 -6.47
N HIS A 134 -11.57 4.47 -5.82
CA HIS A 134 -11.60 5.94 -5.78
C HIS A 134 -11.47 6.56 -7.18
N HIS A 135 -10.77 5.89 -8.09
CA HIS A 135 -10.61 6.29 -9.49
C HIS A 135 -11.73 5.75 -10.41
N GLY A 136 -12.79 5.18 -9.83
CA GLY A 136 -13.94 4.64 -10.59
C GLY A 136 -13.66 3.32 -11.31
N ILE A 137 -12.55 2.63 -10.98
CA ILE A 137 -12.14 1.38 -11.61
C ILE A 137 -12.49 0.21 -10.68
N VAL A 138 -13.15 -0.81 -11.22
CA VAL A 138 -13.45 -2.08 -10.52
C VAL A 138 -12.54 -3.16 -11.09
N HIS A 139 -11.93 -3.96 -10.23
CA HIS A 139 -10.99 -5.02 -10.65
C HIS A 139 -11.70 -6.15 -11.40
N ARG A 140 -12.84 -6.63 -10.88
CA ARG A 140 -13.71 -7.70 -11.43
C ARG A 140 -13.13 -9.11 -11.43
N ASP A 141 -11.82 -9.30 -11.33
CA ASP A 141 -11.16 -10.62 -11.35
C ASP A 141 -10.21 -10.84 -10.14
N VAL A 142 -10.64 -10.47 -8.93
CA VAL A 142 -9.82 -10.72 -7.71
C VAL A 142 -9.81 -12.22 -7.40
N LYS A 143 -8.64 -12.84 -7.46
CA LYS A 143 -8.45 -14.28 -7.18
C LYS A 143 -6.99 -14.58 -6.82
N PRO A 144 -6.68 -15.73 -6.19
CA PRO A 144 -5.31 -16.03 -5.74
C PRO A 144 -4.26 -16.06 -6.86
N ALA A 145 -4.64 -16.35 -8.11
CA ALA A 145 -3.72 -16.31 -9.25
C ALA A 145 -3.34 -14.89 -9.72
N ASN A 146 -4.12 -13.87 -9.33
CA ASN A 146 -3.86 -12.46 -9.67
C ASN A 146 -3.24 -11.70 -8.48
N ILE A 147 -2.93 -12.40 -7.39
CA ILE A 147 -2.29 -11.83 -6.20
C ILE A 147 -0.85 -12.30 -6.20
N LEU A 148 0.07 -11.41 -6.53
CA LEU A 148 1.50 -11.68 -6.58
C LEU A 148 2.12 -11.36 -5.23
N LEU A 149 2.86 -12.30 -4.66
CA LEU A 149 3.62 -12.07 -3.44
C LEU A 149 5.01 -11.56 -3.81
N VAL A 150 5.39 -10.43 -3.22
CA VAL A 150 6.68 -9.81 -3.52
C VAL A 150 7.77 -10.45 -2.66
N ASP A 151 8.75 -11.02 -3.34
CA ASP A 151 9.99 -11.51 -2.77
C ASP A 151 11.08 -10.45 -2.99
N TYR A 152 11.47 -9.80 -1.89
CA TYR A 152 12.50 -8.77 -1.92
C TYR A 152 13.93 -9.34 -1.78
N ASN A 153 14.11 -10.66 -1.68
CA ASN A 153 15.41 -11.30 -1.37
C ASN A 153 16.12 -10.74 -0.12
N ASN A 154 15.43 -9.94 0.69
CA ASN A 154 15.88 -9.40 1.97
C ASN A 154 15.18 -10.17 3.08
N ASP A 155 15.79 -10.21 4.27
CA ASP A 155 15.30 -10.87 5.49
C ASP A 155 14.01 -10.23 6.07
N ASP A 156 13.26 -9.50 5.22
CA ASP A 156 12.01 -8.82 5.51
C ASP A 156 10.91 -9.83 5.82
N ARG A 157 10.49 -9.86 7.08
CA ARG A 157 9.56 -10.87 7.61
C ARG A 157 8.09 -10.58 7.24
N ARG A 158 7.79 -9.46 6.57
CA ARG A 158 6.42 -9.08 6.18
C ARG A 158 6.14 -9.51 4.72
N PRO A 159 5.15 -10.39 4.46
CA PRO A 159 4.70 -10.63 3.10
C PRO A 159 4.05 -9.35 2.54
N ARG A 160 4.49 -8.91 1.37
CA ARG A 160 3.85 -7.85 0.59
C ARG A 160 3.11 -8.46 -0.58
N ALA A 161 1.94 -7.93 -0.89
CA ALA A 161 1.12 -8.42 -1.99
C ALA A 161 0.82 -7.31 -3.00
N LYS A 162 0.81 -7.69 -4.29
CA LYS A 162 0.42 -6.84 -5.41
C LYS A 162 -0.70 -7.50 -6.19
N LEU A 163 -1.70 -6.72 -6.54
CA LEU A 163 -2.81 -7.14 -7.39
C LEU A 163 -2.45 -6.87 -8.86
N SER A 164 -2.48 -7.91 -9.68
CA SER A 164 -2.24 -7.84 -11.13
C SER A 164 -3.56 -7.88 -11.89
N ASP A 165 -3.52 -7.52 -13.18
CA ASP A 165 -4.66 -7.64 -14.11
C ASP A 165 -5.87 -6.73 -13.83
N PHE A 166 -5.70 -5.71 -12.98
CA PHE A 166 -6.72 -4.68 -12.79
C PHE A 166 -6.90 -3.86 -14.07
N GLY A 167 -8.15 -3.55 -14.43
CA GLY A 167 -8.45 -2.72 -15.60
C GLY A 167 -8.14 -3.35 -16.96
N VAL A 168 -7.63 -4.59 -17.02
CA VAL A 168 -7.36 -5.28 -18.30
C VAL A 168 -8.65 -5.46 -19.12
N ALA A 169 -9.78 -5.73 -18.46
CA ALA A 169 -11.09 -5.80 -19.12
C ALA A 169 -11.54 -4.44 -19.71
N MET A 170 -11.11 -3.32 -19.12
CA MET A 170 -11.32 -2.00 -19.73
C MET A 170 -10.48 -1.92 -21.00
N ILE A 171 -9.16 -2.14 -20.90
CA ILE A 171 -8.23 -2.10 -22.05
C ILE A 171 -8.67 -3.05 -23.19
N LEU A 172 -9.29 -4.19 -22.91
CA LEU A 172 -9.75 -5.09 -23.97
C LEU A 172 -11.14 -4.74 -24.53
N GLY A 173 -11.79 -3.70 -24.00
CA GLY A 173 -13.15 -3.30 -24.36
C GLY A 173 -14.20 -4.36 -24.03
N GLU A 174 -13.90 -5.26 -23.10
CA GLU A 174 -14.78 -6.34 -22.65
C GLU A 174 -15.92 -5.83 -21.76
N GLY A 175 -15.93 -4.55 -21.40
CA GLY A 175 -16.87 -3.90 -20.50
C GLY A 175 -18.36 -3.99 -20.86
N GLN A 176 -18.72 -4.50 -22.06
CA GLN A 176 -20.10 -4.73 -22.50
C GLN A 176 -20.47 -6.19 -22.82
N ARG A 177 -19.55 -7.16 -22.70
CA ARG A 177 -19.89 -8.59 -22.92
C ARG A 177 -20.50 -9.20 -21.66
N SER A 178 -21.76 -8.87 -21.40
CA SER A 178 -22.60 -9.55 -20.41
C SER A 178 -23.01 -10.93 -20.94
N GLY A 179 -22.26 -11.96 -20.57
CA GLY A 179 -22.63 -13.35 -20.85
C GLY A 179 -21.83 -14.33 -19.97
N PRO A 180 -22.49 -15.25 -19.24
CA PRO A 180 -21.83 -16.17 -18.29
C PRO A 180 -20.93 -17.23 -18.97
N ALA A 181 -20.88 -17.28 -20.31
CA ALA A 181 -20.26 -18.36 -21.07
C ALA A 181 -18.89 -18.03 -21.72
N GLU A 182 -18.49 -16.75 -21.81
CA GLU A 182 -17.23 -16.37 -22.48
C GLU A 182 -16.19 -15.73 -21.56
N SER A 183 -16.53 -15.46 -20.30
CA SER A 183 -15.57 -14.94 -19.32
C SER A 183 -14.60 -16.03 -18.89
N SER A 184 -13.33 -15.86 -19.29
CA SER A 184 -12.15 -16.68 -18.98
C SER A 184 -11.78 -16.75 -17.48
N GLY A 185 -12.72 -16.50 -16.56
CA GLY A 185 -12.49 -16.53 -15.12
C GLY A 185 -12.56 -17.95 -14.55
N THR A 186 -11.82 -18.19 -13.48
CA THR A 186 -12.17 -19.26 -12.54
C THR A 186 -13.37 -18.74 -11.74
N PRO A 187 -14.61 -19.20 -11.96
CA PRO A 187 -15.77 -18.55 -11.36
C PRO A 187 -15.91 -18.80 -9.85
N GLN A 188 -14.94 -19.52 -9.28
CA GLN A 188 -14.82 -19.80 -7.85
C GLN A 188 -14.67 -18.54 -7.00
N TYR A 189 -14.43 -17.36 -7.59
CA TYR A 189 -14.28 -16.10 -6.87
C TYR A 189 -15.28 -15.01 -7.28
N LEU A 190 -16.25 -15.31 -8.14
CA LEU A 190 -17.25 -14.33 -8.56
C LEU A 190 -18.12 -13.87 -7.37
N SER A 191 -18.55 -12.61 -7.41
CA SER A 191 -19.65 -12.14 -6.57
C SER A 191 -21.02 -12.66 -7.05
N PRO A 192 -22.06 -12.65 -6.21
CA PRO A 192 -23.42 -13.03 -6.61
C PRO A 192 -23.93 -12.23 -7.81
N GLU A 193 -23.74 -10.91 -7.81
CA GLU A 193 -24.13 -10.03 -8.90
C GLU A 193 -23.37 -10.36 -10.20
N GLN A 194 -22.08 -10.72 -10.12
CA GLN A 194 -21.34 -11.20 -11.29
C GLN A 194 -21.86 -12.54 -11.81
N ALA A 195 -22.21 -13.47 -10.93
CA ALA A 195 -22.79 -14.75 -11.31
C ALA A 195 -24.20 -14.60 -11.91
N ALA A 196 -24.97 -13.61 -11.44
CA ALA A 196 -26.28 -13.25 -11.97
C ALA A 196 -26.21 -12.38 -13.24
N SER A 197 -25.02 -11.93 -13.65
CA SER A 197 -24.82 -10.96 -14.73
C SER A 197 -25.53 -9.61 -14.49
N GLU A 198 -25.60 -9.20 -13.23
CA GLU A 198 -26.11 -7.90 -12.76
C GLU A 198 -25.01 -6.82 -12.80
N PRO A 199 -25.36 -5.53 -12.61
CA PRO A 199 -24.37 -4.45 -12.56
C PRO A 199 -23.29 -4.68 -11.50
N VAL A 200 -22.03 -4.70 -11.94
CA VAL A 200 -20.85 -4.99 -11.11
C VAL A 200 -20.22 -3.68 -10.64
N GLY A 201 -20.05 -3.52 -9.32
CA GLY A 201 -19.46 -2.33 -8.69
C GLY A 201 -18.30 -2.66 -7.75
N PRO A 202 -17.72 -1.64 -7.08
CA PRO A 202 -16.68 -1.83 -6.06
C PRO A 202 -16.95 -2.93 -5.01
N PRO A 203 -18.20 -3.12 -4.51
CA PRO A 203 -18.49 -4.18 -3.54
C PRO A 203 -18.27 -5.60 -4.08
N SER A 204 -18.23 -5.80 -5.40
CA SER A 204 -17.95 -7.10 -6.02
C SER A 204 -16.52 -7.55 -5.72
N ASP A 205 -15.55 -6.64 -5.78
CA ASP A 205 -14.15 -6.94 -5.46
C ASP A 205 -13.95 -7.26 -3.98
N VAL A 206 -14.72 -6.61 -3.09
CA VAL A 206 -14.72 -6.88 -1.65
C VAL A 206 -15.20 -8.31 -1.36
N TYR A 207 -16.26 -8.75 -2.04
CA TYR A 207 -16.76 -10.12 -1.93
C TYR A 207 -15.71 -11.13 -2.42
N SER A 208 -15.11 -10.88 -3.60
CA SER A 208 -14.03 -11.71 -4.14
C SER A 208 -12.81 -11.78 -3.20
N LEU A 209 -12.40 -10.66 -2.59
CA LEU A 209 -11.34 -10.65 -1.58
C LEU A 209 -11.74 -11.44 -0.33
N GLY A 210 -13.00 -11.34 0.13
CA GLY A 210 -13.51 -12.10 1.27
C GLY A 210 -13.38 -13.61 1.06
N LEU A 211 -13.64 -14.08 -0.17
CA LEU A 211 -13.50 -15.49 -0.53
C LEU A 211 -12.04 -15.94 -0.53
N VAL A 212 -11.14 -15.10 -1.06
CA VAL A 212 -9.69 -15.35 -1.02
C VAL A 212 -9.19 -15.47 0.42
N LEU A 213 -9.62 -14.57 1.31
CA LEU A 213 -9.21 -14.57 2.71
C LEU A 213 -9.77 -15.79 3.46
N LEU A 214 -11.04 -16.14 3.26
CA LEU A 214 -11.64 -17.32 3.89
C LEU A 214 -10.99 -18.62 3.40
N GLU A 215 -10.71 -18.74 2.09
CA GLU A 215 -9.96 -19.86 1.54
C GLU A 215 -8.55 -19.92 2.11
N GLY A 216 -7.85 -18.79 2.21
CA GLY A 216 -6.52 -18.72 2.81
C GLY A 216 -6.49 -19.23 4.25
N LEU A 217 -7.50 -18.88 5.06
CA LEU A 217 -7.61 -19.28 6.46
C LEU A 217 -7.97 -20.76 6.64
N THR A 218 -8.83 -21.28 5.77
CA THR A 218 -9.36 -22.65 5.89
C THR A 218 -8.58 -23.67 5.05
N GLY A 219 -7.77 -23.21 4.10
CA GLY A 219 -7.10 -24.03 3.10
C GLY A 219 -8.06 -24.69 2.10
N LYS A 220 -9.33 -24.30 2.07
CA LYS A 220 -10.37 -24.94 1.25
C LYS A 220 -11.18 -23.90 0.47
N PRO A 221 -11.44 -24.13 -0.84
CA PRO A 221 -12.33 -23.26 -1.59
C PRO A 221 -13.72 -23.20 -0.94
N VAL A 222 -14.25 -21.99 -0.78
CA VAL A 222 -15.56 -21.75 -0.15
C VAL A 222 -16.69 -22.41 -0.94
N TYR A 223 -16.60 -22.33 -2.27
CA TYR A 223 -17.53 -22.93 -3.22
C TYR A 223 -16.78 -23.89 -4.14
N PRO A 224 -16.56 -25.15 -3.70
CA PRO A 224 -15.88 -26.15 -4.51
C PRO A 224 -16.78 -26.60 -5.67
N GLY A 225 -16.17 -27.27 -6.65
CA GLY A 225 -16.87 -27.88 -7.77
C GLY A 225 -16.64 -27.19 -9.11
N ALA A 226 -17.38 -27.66 -10.11
CA ALA A 226 -17.27 -27.18 -11.48
C ALA A 226 -17.62 -25.68 -11.58
N PRO A 227 -17.06 -24.96 -12.57
CA PRO A 227 -17.27 -23.54 -12.78
C PRO A 227 -18.74 -23.05 -12.61
N ILE A 228 -19.65 -23.65 -13.36
CA ILE A 228 -21.09 -23.30 -13.35
C ILE A 228 -21.73 -23.61 -11.99
N ALA A 229 -21.41 -24.76 -11.39
CA ALA A 229 -21.94 -25.15 -10.08
C ALA A 229 -21.48 -24.20 -8.97
N SER A 230 -20.22 -23.76 -9.02
CA SER A 230 -19.66 -22.80 -8.05
C SER A 230 -20.32 -21.41 -8.19
N ALA A 231 -20.62 -20.98 -9.42
CA ALA A 231 -21.36 -19.74 -9.66
C ALA A 231 -22.81 -19.82 -9.18
N MET A 232 -23.54 -20.89 -9.53
CA MET A 232 -24.92 -21.09 -9.09
C MET A 232 -25.05 -21.20 -7.57
N ALA A 233 -24.12 -21.89 -6.92
CA ALA A 233 -24.16 -22.06 -5.47
C ALA A 233 -24.15 -20.71 -4.73
N ARG A 234 -23.48 -19.67 -5.26
CA ARG A 234 -23.44 -18.34 -4.63
C ARG A 234 -24.77 -17.61 -4.65
N LEU A 235 -25.59 -17.87 -5.67
CA LEU A 235 -26.94 -17.31 -5.76
C LEU A 235 -27.90 -17.97 -4.77
N LEU A 236 -27.60 -19.21 -4.37
CA LEU A 236 -28.50 -20.06 -3.60
C LEU A 236 -28.12 -20.20 -2.13
N ARG A 237 -26.83 -20.08 -1.77
CA ARG A 237 -26.36 -20.26 -0.39
C ARG A 237 -25.36 -19.18 0.03
N ASP A 238 -25.50 -18.74 1.27
CA ASP A 238 -24.49 -17.94 1.95
C ASP A 238 -23.22 -18.78 2.21
N PRO A 239 -22.04 -18.15 2.19
CA PRO A 239 -20.79 -18.84 2.47
C PRO A 239 -20.70 -19.24 3.95
N HIS A 240 -20.33 -20.49 4.19
CA HIS A 240 -20.14 -20.99 5.55
C HIS A 240 -18.77 -20.60 6.10
N ILE A 241 -18.76 -19.83 7.19
CA ILE A 241 -17.56 -19.50 7.95
C ILE A 241 -17.44 -20.48 9.12
N PRO A 242 -16.39 -21.33 9.16
CA PRO A 242 -16.24 -22.31 10.24
C PRO A 242 -16.02 -21.66 11.62
N GLU A 243 -16.54 -22.28 12.68
CA GLU A 243 -16.37 -21.80 14.08
C GLU A 243 -14.89 -21.72 14.52
N ALA A 244 -14.00 -22.47 13.86
CA ALA A 244 -12.56 -22.42 14.10
C ALA A 244 -11.91 -21.08 13.65
N VAL A 245 -12.60 -20.29 12.83
CA VAL A 245 -12.15 -18.95 12.43
C VAL A 245 -12.36 -17.99 13.62
N ALA A 246 -11.32 -17.24 13.98
CA ALA A 246 -11.37 -16.32 15.12
C ALA A 246 -12.55 -15.34 15.00
N PRO A 247 -13.24 -14.99 16.10
CA PRO A 247 -14.50 -14.22 16.04
C PRO A 247 -14.43 -12.90 15.26
N LYS A 248 -13.31 -12.19 15.35
CA LYS A 248 -13.11 -10.93 14.61
C LYS A 248 -12.96 -11.15 13.11
N TRP A 249 -12.24 -12.19 12.70
CA TRP A 249 -12.17 -12.62 11.31
C TRP A 249 -13.54 -13.06 10.81
N ALA A 250 -14.27 -13.82 11.61
CA ALA A 250 -15.62 -14.27 11.27
C ALA A 250 -16.58 -13.09 11.06
N ALA A 251 -16.54 -12.07 11.93
CA ALA A 251 -17.36 -10.86 11.79
C ALA A 251 -17.03 -10.09 10.50
N LEU A 252 -15.74 -9.84 10.22
CA LEU A 252 -15.31 -9.16 9.01
C LEU A 252 -15.72 -9.94 7.76
N LEU A 253 -15.41 -11.25 7.71
CA LEU A 253 -15.75 -12.11 6.57
C LEU A 253 -17.26 -12.21 6.36
N THR A 254 -18.06 -12.24 7.42
CA THR A 254 -19.53 -12.24 7.31
C THR A 254 -20.01 -10.98 6.58
N SER A 255 -19.47 -9.80 6.93
CA SER A 255 -19.84 -8.55 6.26
C SER A 255 -19.34 -8.47 4.81
N MET A 256 -18.09 -8.88 4.54
CA MET A 256 -17.53 -8.88 3.18
C MET A 256 -18.26 -9.83 2.24
N LEU A 257 -18.78 -10.94 2.78
CA LEU A 257 -19.43 -12.01 2.04
C LEU A 257 -20.96 -11.91 2.05
N SER A 258 -21.54 -10.75 2.39
CA SER A 258 -22.98 -10.55 2.23
C SER A 258 -23.40 -10.72 0.77
N ARG A 259 -24.55 -11.35 0.54
CA ARG A 259 -25.11 -11.45 -0.82
C ARG A 259 -25.48 -10.09 -1.38
N GLU A 260 -26.07 -9.23 -0.55
CA GLU A 260 -26.44 -7.87 -0.92
C GLU A 260 -25.19 -6.98 -1.01
N PRO A 261 -24.88 -6.38 -2.17
CA PRO A 261 -23.70 -5.54 -2.34
C PRO A 261 -23.63 -4.34 -1.39
N GLY A 262 -24.80 -3.78 -1.02
CA GLY A 262 -24.89 -2.61 -0.13
C GLY A 262 -24.56 -2.88 1.34
N ASP A 263 -24.61 -4.14 1.76
CA ASP A 263 -24.29 -4.54 3.14
C ASP A 263 -22.79 -4.79 3.34
N ARG A 264 -22.02 -4.77 2.25
CA ARG A 264 -20.57 -5.03 2.29
C ARG A 264 -19.82 -3.73 2.67
N PRO A 265 -18.77 -3.82 3.49
CA PRO A 265 -17.94 -2.66 3.82
C PRO A 265 -17.17 -2.15 2.59
N GLY A 266 -16.76 -0.88 2.62
CA GLY A 266 -15.83 -0.36 1.62
C GLY A 266 -14.45 -1.00 1.75
N ALA A 267 -13.69 -1.06 0.64
CA ALA A 267 -12.34 -1.63 0.65
C ALA A 267 -11.40 -0.93 1.66
N ARG A 268 -11.57 0.37 1.88
CA ARG A 268 -10.84 1.13 2.91
C ARG A 268 -11.15 0.63 4.33
N ASP A 269 -12.42 0.35 4.63
CA ASP A 269 -12.83 -0.17 5.95
C ASP A 269 -12.27 -1.57 6.20
N VAL A 270 -12.26 -2.41 5.15
CA VAL A 270 -11.61 -3.73 5.19
C VAL A 270 -10.11 -3.59 5.47
N SER A 271 -9.43 -2.66 4.78
CA SER A 271 -8.00 -2.39 5.00
C SER A 271 -7.71 -2.00 6.46
N LEU A 272 -8.52 -1.10 7.03
CA LEU A 272 -8.39 -0.68 8.43
C LEU A 272 -8.67 -1.82 9.42
N ALA A 273 -9.71 -2.62 9.18
CA ALA A 273 -10.06 -3.76 10.03
C ALA A 273 -8.93 -4.81 10.06
N LEU A 274 -8.32 -5.10 8.91
CA LEU A 274 -7.22 -6.05 8.79
C LEU A 274 -5.94 -5.52 9.44
N ARG A 275 -5.63 -4.22 9.30
CA ARG A 275 -4.51 -3.58 9.99
C ARG A 275 -4.64 -3.69 11.51
N GLN A 276 -5.84 -3.48 12.05
CA GLN A 276 -6.09 -3.61 13.48
C GLN A 276 -5.87 -5.04 13.99
N GLU A 277 -6.14 -6.07 13.18
CA GLU A 277 -5.87 -7.45 13.53
C GLU A 277 -4.37 -7.79 13.55
N VAL A 278 -3.58 -7.22 12.64
CA VAL A 278 -2.11 -7.33 12.68
C VAL A 278 -1.56 -6.79 13.99
N ILE A 279 -2.00 -5.59 14.39
CA ILE A 279 -1.58 -4.93 15.63
C ILE A 279 -2.01 -5.74 16.87
N SER A 280 -3.26 -6.19 16.89
CA SER A 280 -3.82 -6.97 18.01
C SER A 280 -3.14 -8.34 18.17
N ALA A 281 -2.79 -9.01 17.06
CA ALA A 281 -2.10 -10.30 17.09
C ALA A 281 -0.65 -10.19 17.60
N ALA A 282 0.03 -9.08 17.30
CA ALA A 282 1.35 -8.78 17.85
C ALA A 282 1.30 -8.55 19.37
N GLY A 283 0.24 -7.90 19.88
CA GLY A 283 0.02 -7.73 21.33
C GLY A 283 -0.24 -9.03 22.07
N ARG A 284 -1.04 -9.95 21.51
CA ARG A 284 -1.36 -11.26 22.12
C ARG A 284 -0.14 -12.18 22.27
N ARG A 285 0.79 -12.18 21.30
CA ARG A 285 2.03 -12.97 21.37
C ARG A 285 2.97 -12.54 22.50
N ARG A 286 2.87 -11.29 22.98
CA ARG A 286 3.66 -10.80 24.14
C ARG A 286 3.06 -11.23 25.49
N GLY A 287 1.77 -11.55 25.54
CA GLY A 287 1.07 -11.96 26.76
C GLY A 287 1.17 -13.46 27.09
N SER A 288 1.69 -14.29 26.18
CA SER A 288 1.75 -15.75 26.31
C SER A 288 3.19 -16.27 26.44
N SER A 289 3.99 -15.71 27.34
CA SER A 289 5.20 -16.36 27.87
C SER A 289 4.87 -16.98 29.24
N PRO A 290 5.41 -18.15 29.61
CA PRO A 290 5.03 -18.84 30.84
C PRO A 290 5.54 -18.05 32.06
N ALA A 291 4.61 -17.64 32.92
CA ALA A 291 4.93 -17.00 34.19
C ALA A 291 5.68 -17.98 35.11
N SER A 292 6.91 -17.64 35.49
CA SER A 292 7.59 -18.25 36.63
C SER A 292 6.84 -17.87 37.92
N SER A 293 6.49 -18.89 38.69
CA SER A 293 5.86 -18.83 40.00
C SER A 293 6.55 -17.86 40.97
N GLY A 294 5.80 -16.85 41.43
CA GLY A 294 6.11 -16.02 42.59
C GLY A 294 4.82 -15.64 43.30
N THR A 295 4.65 -16.12 44.53
CA THR A 295 3.47 -16.01 45.41
C THR A 295 3.10 -14.55 45.76
N PRO A 296 1.82 -14.16 45.85
CA PRO A 296 1.41 -12.81 46.27
C PRO A 296 1.18 -12.72 47.79
N ALA A 297 1.51 -11.56 48.37
CA ALA A 297 1.10 -11.15 49.72
C ALA A 297 0.00 -10.05 49.62
N PRO A 298 -0.97 -9.98 50.56
CA PRO A 298 -2.18 -9.18 50.39
C PRO A 298 -2.15 -7.86 51.18
N GLY A 299 -2.84 -6.86 50.62
CA GLY A 299 -3.49 -5.79 51.39
C GLY A 299 -3.06 -4.38 51.02
N THR A 300 -3.94 -3.60 50.39
CA THR A 300 -4.81 -2.63 51.07
C THR A 300 -5.66 -1.88 50.04
N ARG A 301 -6.90 -1.61 50.43
CA ARG A 301 -7.88 -0.82 49.70
C ARG A 301 -7.50 0.66 49.81
N ASP A 302 -7.56 1.40 48.72
CA ASP A 302 -8.20 2.72 48.78
C ASP A 302 -8.85 3.07 47.44
N ALA A 303 -10.01 3.71 47.55
CA ALA A 303 -10.91 4.04 46.46
C ALA A 303 -10.83 5.55 46.18
N GLY A 304 -10.84 5.90 44.89
CA GLY A 304 -11.28 7.23 44.45
C GLY A 304 -10.20 8.09 43.82
N THR A 305 -10.00 7.94 42.52
CA THR A 305 -9.88 9.10 41.62
C THR A 305 -10.23 8.65 40.21
N VAL A 306 -11.25 9.30 39.67
CA VAL A 306 -11.74 9.08 38.31
C VAL A 306 -10.69 9.68 37.38
N ALA A 307 -9.89 8.84 36.72
CA ALA A 307 -9.05 9.28 35.62
C ALA A 307 -9.94 9.38 34.38
N GLU A 308 -10.32 10.61 34.03
CA GLU A 308 -10.89 10.95 32.73
C GLU A 308 -9.99 10.40 31.61
N ALA A 309 -10.61 9.62 30.72
CA ALA A 309 -10.02 9.33 29.43
C ALA A 309 -9.86 10.65 28.64
N PRO A 310 -8.76 10.85 27.88
CA PRO A 310 -8.64 12.05 27.06
C PRO A 310 -9.73 12.05 25.98
N PRO A 311 -10.32 13.22 25.66
CA PRO A 311 -11.49 13.33 24.81
C PRO A 311 -11.14 13.03 23.35
N SER A 312 -11.88 12.11 22.74
CA SER A 312 -11.71 11.61 21.37
C SER A 312 -12.26 12.53 20.27
N ASP A 313 -12.58 13.79 20.56
CA ASP A 313 -13.19 14.73 19.60
C ASP A 313 -12.23 15.79 19.03
N VAL A 314 -10.96 15.82 19.45
CA VAL A 314 -9.95 16.78 18.94
C VAL A 314 -9.20 16.24 17.69
N SER A 315 -9.39 14.98 17.30
CA SER A 315 -8.46 14.27 16.40
C SER A 315 -8.74 14.43 14.89
N ALA A 316 -9.99 14.29 14.44
CA ALA A 316 -10.28 14.26 12.99
C ALA A 316 -10.33 15.66 12.34
N ALA A 317 -11.00 16.61 12.99
CA ALA A 317 -11.14 17.97 12.46
C ALA A 317 -9.81 18.75 12.49
N ASN A 318 -8.97 18.51 13.51
CA ASN A 318 -7.65 19.13 13.60
C ASN A 318 -6.68 18.52 12.58
N GLU A 319 -6.77 17.22 12.32
CA GLU A 319 -5.99 16.56 11.27
C GLU A 319 -6.39 17.05 9.87
N GLU A 320 -7.69 17.22 9.60
CA GLU A 320 -8.14 17.77 8.32
C GLU A 320 -7.66 19.22 8.14
N ALA A 321 -7.72 20.05 9.18
CA ALA A 321 -7.21 21.41 9.14
C ALA A 321 -5.68 21.47 8.95
N ARG A 322 -4.93 20.56 9.60
CA ARG A 322 -3.49 20.38 9.39
C ARG A 322 -3.18 19.98 7.95
N MET A 323 -3.97 19.07 7.35
CA MET A 323 -3.80 18.68 5.95
C MET A 323 -4.06 19.84 4.99
N ARG A 324 -5.09 20.67 5.24
CA ARG A 324 -5.28 21.91 4.47
C ARG A 324 -4.09 22.86 4.60
N ALA A 325 -3.46 22.92 5.77
CA ALA A 325 -2.24 23.69 5.96
C ALA A 325 -1.08 23.11 5.13
N VAL A 326 -0.88 21.78 5.10
CA VAL A 326 0.13 21.12 4.25
C VAL A 326 -0.10 21.42 2.77
N GLU A 327 -1.34 21.30 2.29
CA GLU A 327 -1.72 21.58 0.90
C GLU A 327 -1.46 23.04 0.50
N ARG A 328 -1.68 23.99 1.42
CA ARG A 328 -1.43 25.43 1.21
C ARG A 328 0.02 25.70 0.80
N TYR A 329 0.98 24.99 1.41
CA TYR A 329 2.41 25.16 1.11
C TYR A 329 2.83 24.49 -0.21
N ARG A 330 2.04 23.55 -0.77
CA ARG A 330 2.33 22.83 -2.03
C ARG A 330 3.76 22.25 -2.05
N ILE A 331 4.17 21.69 -0.93
CA ILE A 331 5.55 21.24 -0.70
C ILE A 331 5.75 19.77 -1.11
N LEU A 332 4.71 18.94 -1.00
CA LEU A 332 4.73 17.51 -1.31
C LEU A 332 5.05 17.24 -2.79
N ASP A 333 5.81 16.17 -3.05
CA ASP A 333 6.24 15.72 -4.38
C ASP A 333 6.95 16.78 -5.25
N THR A 334 7.50 17.81 -4.60
CA THR A 334 8.30 18.82 -5.32
C THR A 334 9.72 18.32 -5.55
N PRO A 335 10.37 18.66 -6.69
CA PRO A 335 11.75 18.30 -6.97
C PRO A 335 12.71 18.68 -5.83
N PRO A 336 13.86 18.00 -5.71
CA PRO A 336 14.89 18.32 -4.70
C PRO A 336 15.23 19.81 -4.70
N ASP A 337 15.39 20.33 -3.50
CA ASP A 337 15.55 21.76 -3.28
C ASP A 337 16.93 22.03 -2.69
N GLY A 338 17.80 22.61 -3.50
CA GLY A 338 19.17 22.89 -3.10
C GLY A 338 19.28 23.75 -1.84
N THR A 339 18.25 24.52 -1.46
CA THR A 339 18.25 25.28 -0.20
C THR A 339 18.04 24.36 1.00
N PHE A 340 17.02 23.50 0.99
CA PHE A 340 16.78 22.58 2.11
C PHE A 340 17.87 21.51 2.20
N ASP A 341 18.40 21.05 1.07
CA ASP A 341 19.53 20.10 1.01
C ASP A 341 20.79 20.68 1.69
N ARG A 342 21.06 21.98 1.49
CA ARG A 342 22.17 22.66 2.19
C ARG A 342 21.92 22.76 3.69
N ILE A 343 20.69 23.00 4.12
CA ILE A 343 20.33 23.12 5.54
C ILE A 343 20.49 21.77 6.24
N VAL A 344 19.97 20.67 5.69
CA VAL A 344 20.13 19.34 6.29
C VAL A 344 21.60 18.89 6.29
N ALA A 345 22.36 19.21 5.24
CA ALA A 345 23.80 18.94 5.22
C ALA A 345 24.59 19.78 6.23
N LEU A 346 24.18 21.03 6.48
CA LEU A 346 24.77 21.89 7.51
C LEU A 346 24.45 21.35 8.90
N ALA A 347 23.20 20.98 9.17
CA ALA A 347 22.77 20.37 10.43
C ALA A 347 23.57 19.09 10.73
N ALA A 348 23.71 18.19 9.74
CA ALA A 348 24.49 16.98 9.89
C ALA A 348 25.95 17.27 10.33
N ARG A 349 26.58 18.29 9.75
CA ARG A 349 27.94 18.71 10.15
C ARG A 349 27.99 19.39 11.52
N MET A 350 27.06 20.31 11.80
CA MET A 350 27.03 21.07 13.07
C MET A 350 26.86 20.15 14.27
N PHE A 351 25.90 19.21 14.19
CA PHE A 351 25.65 18.23 15.24
C PHE A 351 26.55 17.00 15.14
N SER A 352 27.41 16.92 14.11
CA SER A 352 28.26 15.76 13.83
C SER A 352 27.49 14.44 13.76
N VAL A 353 26.28 14.45 13.20
CA VAL A 353 25.37 13.29 13.08
C VAL A 353 25.39 12.75 11.64
N PRO A 354 25.17 11.43 11.46
CA PRO A 354 25.16 10.84 10.11
C PRO A 354 23.92 11.21 9.30
N VAL A 355 22.79 11.52 9.95
CA VAL A 355 21.51 11.73 9.25
C VAL A 355 20.79 12.98 9.77
N ALA A 356 20.28 13.79 8.83
CA ALA A 356 19.44 14.95 9.09
C ALA A 356 18.34 15.04 8.01
N ILE A 357 17.12 15.39 8.39
CA ILE A 357 15.94 15.29 7.52
C ILE A 357 14.99 16.47 7.75
N VAL A 358 14.50 17.07 6.67
CA VAL A 358 13.28 17.89 6.64
C VAL A 358 12.16 17.00 6.11
N SER A 359 11.16 16.76 6.94
CA SER A 359 10.04 15.87 6.62
C SER A 359 8.70 16.59 6.71
N VAL A 360 7.74 16.15 5.89
CA VAL A 360 6.34 16.61 5.88
C VAL A 360 5.45 15.39 6.06
N VAL A 361 4.49 15.49 6.97
CA VAL A 361 3.55 14.40 7.27
C VAL A 361 2.31 14.56 6.39
N ASP A 362 2.18 13.67 5.41
CA ASP A 362 1.05 13.55 4.49
C ASP A 362 0.00 12.56 5.05
N HIS A 363 -1.04 12.25 4.27
CA HIS A 363 -2.15 11.38 4.67
C HIS A 363 -1.68 9.97 5.07
N ASP A 364 -0.81 9.35 4.28
CA ASP A 364 -0.40 7.94 4.36
C ASP A 364 1.12 7.74 4.49
N ARG A 365 1.91 8.81 4.29
CA ARG A 365 3.38 8.79 4.34
C ARG A 365 3.96 9.98 5.09
N ILE A 366 5.23 9.84 5.47
CA ILE A 366 6.11 10.92 5.87
C ILE A 366 7.08 11.14 4.72
N TRP A 367 6.89 12.23 3.99
CA TRP A 367 7.66 12.57 2.81
C TRP A 367 8.88 13.40 3.19
N PHE A 368 10.07 13.04 2.72
CA PHE A 368 11.31 13.73 3.05
C PHE A 368 11.59 14.79 1.99
N LYS A 369 11.33 16.05 2.34
CA LYS A 369 11.58 17.17 1.45
C LYS A 369 13.06 17.34 1.12
N ALA A 370 13.91 17.08 2.12
CA ALA A 370 15.36 17.07 2.01
C ALA A 370 15.92 16.12 3.06
N HIS A 371 17.01 15.44 2.72
CA HIS A 371 17.69 14.52 3.63
C HIS A 371 19.19 14.48 3.37
N HIS A 372 19.96 14.18 4.42
CA HIS A 372 21.39 13.90 4.35
C HIS A 372 21.67 12.54 4.98
N GLY A 373 22.58 11.76 4.37
CA GLY A 373 23.04 10.47 4.93
C GLY A 373 22.04 9.31 4.83
N THR A 374 21.01 9.43 4.00
CA THR A 374 20.06 8.36 3.65
C THR A 374 19.64 8.53 2.19
N ASP A 375 19.31 7.42 1.50
CA ASP A 375 18.75 7.42 0.14
C ASP A 375 17.22 7.24 0.13
N VAL A 376 16.62 7.16 1.32
CA VAL A 376 15.17 7.02 1.50
C VAL A 376 14.51 8.39 1.33
N GLY A 377 13.57 8.52 0.40
CA GLY A 377 12.82 9.76 0.15
C GLY A 377 11.46 9.85 0.86
N GLU A 378 10.93 8.74 1.37
CA GLU A 378 9.67 8.70 2.12
C GLU A 378 9.57 7.42 2.95
N ILE A 379 8.76 7.46 4.00
CA ILE A 379 8.42 6.30 4.84
C ILE A 379 6.93 6.26 5.12
N GLY A 380 6.38 5.09 5.46
CA GLY A 380 4.97 4.97 5.85
C GLY A 380 4.64 5.78 7.11
N ARG A 381 3.43 6.33 7.18
CA ARG A 381 2.92 7.12 8.33
C ARG A 381 2.54 6.26 9.54
N ASP A 382 3.15 5.09 9.72
CA ASP A 382 3.03 4.32 10.96
C ASP A 382 3.47 5.19 12.16
N PRO A 383 3.12 4.84 13.43
CA PRO A 383 3.57 5.57 14.61
C PRO A 383 5.11 5.56 14.74
N GLY A 384 5.74 6.46 14.00
CA GLY A 384 7.18 6.65 13.91
C GLY A 384 7.60 7.87 14.71
N LEU A 385 8.90 8.11 14.76
CA LEU A 385 9.46 9.22 15.53
C LEU A 385 8.94 10.56 14.98
N CYS A 386 9.07 10.82 13.69
CA CYS A 386 8.57 12.06 13.10
C CYS A 386 7.05 12.23 13.25
N ALA A 387 6.26 11.16 13.18
CA ALA A 387 4.81 11.21 13.43
C ALA A 387 4.45 11.51 14.89
N SER A 388 5.32 11.15 15.84
CA SER A 388 5.12 11.46 17.27
C SER A 388 5.60 12.87 17.60
N ALA A 389 6.65 13.35 16.93
CA ALA A 389 7.19 14.70 17.10
C ALA A 389 6.15 15.76 16.72
N ILE A 390 5.38 15.55 15.66
CA ILE A 390 4.33 16.50 15.24
C ILE A 390 3.15 16.62 16.22
N LEU A 391 3.01 15.67 17.16
CA LEU A 391 1.98 15.72 18.20
C LEU A 391 2.43 16.51 19.43
N GLN A 392 3.68 16.98 19.44
CA GLN A 392 4.25 17.80 20.50
C GLN A 392 4.47 19.23 19.98
N ASP A 393 4.46 20.21 20.88
CA ASP A 393 4.74 21.62 20.55
C ASP A 393 6.23 21.97 20.64
N ASP A 394 7.01 21.18 21.40
CA ASP A 394 8.41 21.45 21.73
C ASP A 394 9.38 20.46 21.07
N VAL A 395 10.69 20.72 21.18
CA VAL A 395 11.75 19.81 20.71
C VAL A 395 11.58 18.43 21.34
N TRP A 396 11.46 17.42 20.49
CA TRP A 396 11.32 16.05 20.93
C TRP A 396 12.66 15.31 20.83
N VAL A 397 13.27 15.07 22.00
CA VAL A 397 14.60 14.48 22.14
C VAL A 397 14.51 13.07 22.74
N VAL A 398 15.23 12.15 22.13
CA VAL A 398 15.46 10.77 22.56
C VAL A 398 16.97 10.54 22.61
N PRO A 399 17.61 10.73 23.78
CA PRO A 399 19.06 10.61 23.95
C PRO A 399 19.60 9.20 23.67
N ASP A 400 18.83 8.19 24.07
CA ASP A 400 19.11 6.77 23.85
C ASP A 400 17.82 5.99 23.51
N ALA A 401 17.58 5.74 22.23
CA ALA A 401 16.36 5.14 21.75
C ALA A 401 16.20 3.66 22.13
N VAL A 402 17.29 2.98 22.49
CA VAL A 402 17.27 1.55 22.88
C VAL A 402 16.81 1.40 24.33
N THR A 403 17.01 2.42 25.16
CA THR A 403 16.57 2.41 26.56
C THR A 403 15.32 3.27 26.81
N ASP A 404 14.99 4.16 25.87
CA ASP A 404 13.83 5.04 25.99
C ASP A 404 12.50 4.30 25.75
N PRO A 405 11.60 4.23 26.76
CA PRO A 405 10.32 3.53 26.65
C PRO A 405 9.43 3.98 25.49
N ARG A 406 9.59 5.23 25.03
CA ARG A 406 8.82 5.83 23.95
C ARG A 406 9.18 5.24 22.59
N THR A 407 10.37 4.64 22.47
CA THR A 407 10.95 4.23 21.18
C THR A 407 11.27 2.74 21.10
N LEU A 408 11.12 1.98 22.19
CA LEU A 408 11.36 0.53 22.27
C LEU A 408 10.58 -0.31 21.23
N ALA A 409 9.39 0.16 20.82
CA ALA A 409 8.56 -0.51 19.82
C ALA A 409 8.83 -0.05 18.38
N ASN A 410 9.74 0.92 18.19
CA ASN A 410 9.98 1.53 16.89
C ASN A 410 10.89 0.65 16.02
N PRO A 411 10.48 0.28 14.79
CA PRO A 411 11.27 -0.54 13.89
C PRO A 411 12.67 0.01 13.56
N LEU A 412 12.86 1.34 13.58
CA LEU A 412 14.17 1.96 13.32
C LEU A 412 15.17 1.74 14.46
N VAL A 413 14.67 1.49 15.68
CA VAL A 413 15.48 1.17 16.87
C VAL A 413 15.80 -0.32 16.94
N ALA A 414 14.80 -1.17 16.66
CA ALA A 414 14.92 -2.63 16.75
C ALA A 414 15.50 -3.31 15.49
N GLY A 415 15.62 -2.58 14.37
CA GLY A 415 16.10 -3.09 13.08
C GLY A 415 17.55 -2.73 12.75
N GLU A 416 18.00 -3.11 11.54
CA GLU A 416 19.39 -2.92 11.07
C GLU A 416 19.85 -1.47 10.93
N PHE A 417 18.92 -0.50 10.89
CA PHE A 417 19.26 0.92 10.90
C PHE A 417 20.00 1.31 12.20
N GLY A 418 19.71 0.61 13.30
CA GLY A 418 20.39 0.75 14.58
C GLY A 418 20.23 2.14 15.19
N LEU A 419 19.04 2.75 15.09
CA LEU A 419 18.80 4.09 15.63
C LEU A 419 18.97 4.09 17.16
N GLN A 420 19.83 4.97 17.66
CA GLN A 420 20.05 5.14 19.10
C GLN A 420 19.86 6.58 19.56
N PHE A 421 19.86 7.57 18.66
CA PHE A 421 19.58 8.95 19.03
C PHE A 421 18.63 9.59 18.02
N TYR A 422 17.68 10.38 18.53
CA TYR A 422 16.78 11.19 17.73
C TYR A 422 16.54 12.54 18.41
N ALA A 423 16.61 13.63 17.66
CA ALA A 423 16.06 14.91 18.06
C ALA A 423 15.27 15.51 16.90
N GLY A 424 14.04 15.96 17.15
CA GLY A 424 13.16 16.51 16.14
C GLY A 424 12.40 17.74 16.61
N VAL A 425 12.35 18.77 15.77
CA VAL A 425 11.59 20.00 15.99
C VAL A 425 10.40 20.05 15.03
N PRO A 426 9.17 20.27 15.51
CA PRO A 426 8.02 20.45 14.63
C PRO A 426 8.17 21.64 13.69
N LEU A 427 7.83 21.46 12.42
CA LEU A 427 7.73 22.53 11.43
C LEU A 427 6.36 23.19 11.55
N ARG A 428 6.25 24.16 12.46
CA ARG A 428 5.00 24.79 12.86
C ARG A 428 4.69 26.04 12.03
N THR A 429 3.48 26.11 11.50
CA THR A 429 2.97 27.29 10.77
C THR A 429 2.57 28.42 11.74
N PRO A 430 2.47 29.68 11.28
CA PRO A 430 2.01 30.80 12.10
C PRO A 430 0.60 30.62 12.67
N ASP A 431 -0.27 29.89 11.95
CA ASP A 431 -1.62 29.51 12.38
C ASP A 431 -1.65 28.24 13.25
N GLY A 432 -0.48 27.73 13.66
CA GLY A 432 -0.34 26.75 14.73
C GLY A 432 -0.35 25.28 14.31
N TYR A 433 -0.28 24.96 13.02
CA TYR A 433 -0.29 23.60 12.51
C TYR A 433 1.12 23.04 12.28
N ASN A 434 1.36 21.80 12.71
CA ASN A 434 2.62 21.10 12.48
C ASN A 434 2.59 20.38 11.12
N LEU A 435 3.37 20.88 10.17
CA LEU A 435 3.45 20.30 8.81
C LEU A 435 4.24 18.99 8.79
N GLY A 436 5.24 18.90 9.66
CA GLY A 436 6.19 17.79 9.74
C GLY A 436 7.30 18.10 10.72
N THR A 437 8.51 17.61 10.48
CA THR A 437 9.61 17.70 11.45
C THR A 437 10.94 17.97 10.77
N PHE A 438 11.75 18.85 11.37
CA PHE A 438 13.19 18.93 11.16
C PHE A 438 13.88 18.04 12.18
N CYS A 439 14.53 16.94 11.76
CA CYS A 439 15.11 15.99 12.71
C CYS A 439 16.53 15.56 12.36
N ILE A 440 17.26 15.14 13.38
CA ILE A 440 18.60 14.57 13.32
C ILE A 440 18.62 13.21 14.01
N LEU A 441 19.42 12.29 13.46
CA LEU A 441 19.44 10.90 13.89
C LEU A 441 20.89 10.39 13.98
N ASP A 442 21.15 9.52 14.96
CA ASP A 442 22.42 8.80 15.07
C ASP A 442 22.23 7.35 15.53
N ARG A 443 23.24 6.53 15.24
CA ARG A 443 23.37 5.12 15.64
C ARG A 443 24.10 4.97 16.98
N LYS A 444 24.40 6.07 17.65
CA LYS A 444 25.00 6.13 18.99
C LYS A 444 24.15 7.01 19.88
N PRO A 445 24.08 6.76 21.19
CA PRO A 445 23.40 7.64 22.12
C PRO A 445 24.12 8.97 22.17
N ARG A 446 23.38 10.05 22.41
CA ARG A 446 23.96 11.39 22.52
C ARG A 446 23.37 12.16 23.69
N GLU A 447 24.24 12.90 24.36
CA GLU A 447 23.79 14.05 25.14
C GLU A 447 23.34 15.15 24.18
N PHE A 448 22.24 15.81 24.52
CA PHE A 448 21.68 16.88 23.73
C PHE A 448 21.35 18.04 24.66
N THR A 449 22.07 19.15 24.49
CA THR A 449 22.00 20.28 25.40
C THR A 449 20.86 21.24 25.04
N ALA A 450 20.58 22.19 25.94
CA ALA A 450 19.66 23.28 25.65
C ALA A 450 20.17 24.20 24.52
N GLU A 451 21.50 24.32 24.34
CA GLU A 451 22.08 25.06 23.22
C GLU A 451 21.91 24.32 21.89
N ASP A 452 22.05 22.99 21.90
CA ASP A 452 21.75 22.16 20.73
C ASP A 452 20.27 22.24 20.33
N SER A 453 19.38 22.27 21.33
CA SER A 453 17.93 22.42 21.11
C SER A 453 17.60 23.75 20.43
N ARG A 454 18.14 24.87 20.94
CA ARG A 454 17.98 26.20 20.33
C ARG A 454 18.54 26.24 18.90
N THR A 455 19.69 25.62 18.68
CA THR A 455 20.30 25.55 17.34
C THR A 455 19.42 24.78 16.36
N LEU A 456 18.81 23.67 16.81
CA LEU A 456 17.91 22.87 15.98
C LEU A 456 16.59 23.61 15.69
N GLU A 457 16.06 24.35 16.68
CA GLU A 457 14.91 25.24 16.52
C GLU A 457 15.20 26.38 15.51
N ASP A 458 16.37 27.00 15.58
CA ASP A 458 16.78 28.05 14.63
C ASP A 458 16.84 27.52 13.19
N LEU A 459 17.35 26.30 12.99
CA LEU A 459 17.37 25.65 11.68
C LEU A 459 15.96 25.33 11.18
N ALA A 460 15.07 24.85 12.05
CA ALA A 460 13.67 24.62 11.72
C ALA A 460 12.95 25.94 11.36
N ALA A 461 13.25 27.03 12.08
CA ALA A 461 12.72 28.36 11.80
C ALA A 461 13.19 28.89 10.44
N ILE A 462 14.44 28.65 10.04
CA ILE A 462 14.94 28.99 8.69
C ILE A 462 14.13 28.27 7.62
N VAL A 463 13.86 26.97 7.80
CA VAL A 463 13.04 26.19 6.86
C VAL A 463 11.62 26.76 6.77
N MET A 464 10.99 27.06 7.91
CA MET A 464 9.63 27.63 7.93
C MET A 464 9.57 29.04 7.32
N ASN A 465 10.57 29.89 7.57
CA ASN A 465 10.64 31.23 6.97
C ASN A 465 10.74 31.16 5.45
N ASP A 466 11.51 30.22 4.90
CA ASP A 466 11.60 30.02 3.46
C ASP A 466 10.27 29.52 2.86
N LEU A 467 9.58 28.60 3.54
CA LEU A 467 8.25 28.15 3.14
C LEU A 467 7.21 29.28 3.16
N GLU A 468 7.26 30.14 4.16
CA GLU A 468 6.37 31.28 4.29
C GLU A 468 6.62 32.34 3.20
N LEU A 469 7.90 32.64 2.89
CA LEU A 469 8.26 33.52 1.79
C LEU A 469 7.74 33.02 0.43
N ARG A 470 7.83 31.71 0.18
CA ARG A 470 7.29 31.09 -1.05
C ARG A 470 5.78 31.20 -1.12
N LEU A 471 5.09 31.01 0.01
CA LEU A 471 3.64 31.14 0.09
C LEU A 471 3.19 32.59 -0.17
N GLN A 472 3.87 33.57 0.44
CA GLN A 472 3.60 35.00 0.24
C GLN A 472 3.85 35.43 -1.21
N SER A 473 4.98 35.02 -1.79
CA SER A 473 5.32 35.31 -3.20
C SER A 473 4.25 34.78 -4.16
N ARG A 474 3.80 33.53 -3.96
CA ARG A 474 2.70 32.95 -4.75
C ARG A 474 1.38 33.69 -4.58
N SER A 475 1.06 34.09 -3.34
CA SER A 475 -0.19 34.79 -3.02
C SER A 475 -0.21 36.21 -3.63
N ALA A 476 0.92 36.91 -3.63
CA ALA A 476 1.07 38.21 -4.28
C ALA A 476 0.92 38.13 -5.81
N VAL A 477 1.45 37.08 -6.45
CA VAL A 477 1.27 36.84 -7.90
C VAL A 477 -0.18 36.52 -8.24
N ALA A 478 -0.90 35.81 -7.36
CA ALA A 478 -2.30 35.49 -7.56
C ALA A 478 -3.24 36.69 -7.36
N ALA A 479 -2.90 37.61 -6.45
CA ALA A 479 -3.68 38.82 -6.17
C ALA A 479 -3.41 39.98 -7.15
N GLY A 480 -2.32 39.91 -7.93
CA GLY A 480 -1.98 40.88 -8.97
C GLY A 480 -2.49 40.53 -10.37
N ARG A 481 -3.25 39.44 -10.52
CA ARG A 481 -4.02 39.07 -11.71
C ARG A 481 -5.50 39.34 -11.45
#